data_AF-A6IWX7-F1
#
_entry.id   AF-A6IWX7-F1
#
_cell.length_a   1.000
_cell.length_b   1.000
_cell.length_c   1.000
_cell.angle_alpha   90.00
_cell.angle_beta   90.00
_cell.angle_gamma   90.00
#
_symmetry.space_group_name_H-M   'P 1'
#
loop_
_entity.id
_entity.type
_entity.pdbx_description
1 polymer ?
#
loop_
_entity_poly.entity_id
_entity_poly.type
_entity_poly.pdbx_seq_one_letter_code
_entity_poly.pdbx_strand_id
1 'polypeptide(L)'
;MGCSKDPRTLNRFMEYDITVFPSRFNETNLIEVVAESEVGRYVAKDFLINNWVAVYERYGPQSLNTLVSILGRTVSTDQQVMELQQFLSTVLEEHQRIVAHAKLQEMKAENLKNKKRIARVVEWLRKNT
;
A
#
# COMPACT_ATOMS: atom_id res chain seq x y z
N MET A 1 -9.84 -14.87 -0.52
CA MET A 1 -10.04 -13.93 -1.63
C MET A 1 -8.84 -13.01 -1.86
N GLY A 2 -8.12 -12.57 -0.81
CA GLY A 2 -6.97 -11.66 -0.94
C GLY A 2 -5.79 -12.15 -1.80
N CYS A 3 -5.65 -13.46 -2.03
CA CYS A 3 -4.62 -14.02 -2.93
C CYS A 3 -5.09 -14.20 -4.38
N SER A 4 -6.27 -13.68 -4.75
CA SER A 4 -6.75 -13.76 -6.14
C SER A 4 -5.77 -13.06 -7.09
N LYS A 5 -5.59 -13.61 -8.29
CA LYS A 5 -4.81 -12.96 -9.35
C LYS A 5 -5.66 -12.01 -10.20
N ASP A 6 -6.99 -12.02 -10.03
CA ASP A 6 -7.91 -11.14 -10.75
C ASP A 6 -8.07 -9.80 -10.01
N PRO A 7 -7.60 -8.66 -10.59
CA PRO A 7 -7.71 -7.35 -9.98
C PRO A 7 -9.15 -6.93 -9.66
N ARG A 8 -10.13 -7.32 -10.50
CA ARG A 8 -11.53 -6.96 -10.28
C ARG A 8 -12.10 -7.62 -9.04
N THR A 9 -11.79 -8.90 -8.83
CA THR A 9 -12.14 -9.63 -7.61
C THR A 9 -11.50 -8.99 -6.38
N LEU A 10 -10.22 -8.61 -6.46
CA LEU A 10 -9.51 -7.95 -5.34
C LEU A 10 -10.14 -6.60 -4.99
N ASN A 11 -10.47 -5.77 -5.98
CA ASN A 11 -11.16 -4.49 -5.77
C ASN A 11 -12.53 -4.69 -5.11
N ARG A 12 -13.38 -5.57 -5.66
CA ARG A 12 -14.70 -5.86 -5.07
C ARG A 12 -14.60 -6.37 -3.63
N PHE A 13 -13.54 -7.11 -3.31
CA PHE A 13 -13.31 -7.61 -1.96
C PHE A 13 -13.00 -6.48 -0.96
N MET A 14 -12.21 -5.47 -1.37
CA MET A 14 -11.95 -4.28 -0.55
C MET A 14 -13.16 -3.33 -0.49
N GLU A 15 -13.88 -3.14 -1.60
CA GLU A 15 -15.13 -2.37 -1.66
C GLU A 15 -16.17 -2.90 -0.66
N TYR A 16 -16.32 -4.23 -0.60
CA TYR A 16 -17.23 -4.87 0.34
C TYR A 16 -16.89 -4.53 1.80
N ASP A 17 -15.60 -4.44 2.15
CA ASP A 17 -15.18 -4.18 3.54
C ASP A 17 -15.47 -2.75 4.02
N ILE A 18 -15.41 -1.77 3.11
CA ILE A 18 -15.67 -0.37 3.44
C ILE A 18 -17.15 0.02 3.29
N THR A 19 -17.97 -0.80 2.59
CA THR A 19 -19.39 -0.50 2.34
C THR A 19 -20.37 -1.27 3.22
N VAL A 20 -20.01 -2.48 3.68
CA VAL A 20 -20.93 -3.32 4.47
C VAL A 20 -20.71 -3.14 5.97
N PHE A 21 -21.76 -2.70 6.67
CA PHE A 21 -21.79 -2.57 8.13
C PHE A 21 -22.86 -3.48 8.78
N PRO A 22 -22.55 -4.20 9.86
CA PRO A 22 -21.23 -4.38 10.45
C PRO A 22 -20.31 -5.18 9.52
N SER A 23 -19.02 -4.85 9.51
CA SER A 23 -18.08 -5.64 8.72
C SER A 23 -18.02 -7.06 9.27
N ARG A 24 -17.91 -8.03 8.37
CA ARG A 24 -17.66 -9.43 8.76
C ARG A 24 -16.21 -9.67 9.17
N PHE A 25 -15.35 -8.67 9.00
CA PHE A 25 -13.90 -8.75 9.19
C PHE A 25 -13.42 -7.83 10.30
N ASN A 26 -14.24 -7.60 11.35
CA ASN A 26 -14.13 -6.48 12.30
C ASN A 26 -12.74 -6.07 12.81
N GLU A 27 -11.73 -6.95 12.82
CA GLU A 27 -10.36 -6.64 13.24
C GLU A 27 -9.31 -6.67 12.11
N THR A 28 -9.60 -7.27 10.95
CA THR A 28 -8.63 -7.46 9.86
C THR A 28 -8.71 -6.33 8.84
N ASN A 29 -7.60 -5.63 8.60
CA ASN A 29 -7.49 -4.70 7.49
C ASN A 29 -7.36 -5.47 6.16
N LEU A 30 -8.48 -5.60 5.42
CA LEU A 30 -8.48 -6.37 4.17
C LEU A 30 -7.60 -5.75 3.08
N ILE A 31 -7.35 -4.44 3.14
CA ILE A 31 -6.42 -3.77 2.21
C ILE A 31 -5.00 -4.27 2.43
N GLU A 32 -4.60 -4.45 3.69
CA GLU A 32 -3.29 -5.03 4.02
C GLU A 32 -3.16 -6.46 3.49
N VAL A 33 -4.19 -7.28 3.68
CA VAL A 33 -4.24 -8.68 3.18
C VAL A 33 -4.11 -8.73 1.66
N VAL A 34 -4.82 -7.87 0.93
CA VAL A 34 -4.71 -7.79 -0.53
C VAL A 34 -3.29 -7.36 -0.94
N ALA A 35 -2.71 -6.39 -0.23
CA ALA A 35 -1.39 -5.85 -0.50
C ALA A 35 -0.21 -6.81 -0.20
N GLU A 36 -0.45 -8.03 0.29
CA GLU A 36 0.61 -9.03 0.48
C GLU A 36 1.11 -9.60 -0.86
N SER A 37 0.21 -9.78 -1.82
CA SER A 37 0.52 -10.33 -3.15
C SER A 37 1.11 -9.28 -4.10
N GLU A 38 1.89 -9.71 -5.09
CA GLU A 38 2.49 -8.79 -6.08
C GLU A 38 1.44 -7.97 -6.83
N VAL A 39 0.43 -8.63 -7.39
CA VAL A 39 -0.69 -7.97 -8.08
C VAL A 39 -1.47 -7.09 -7.10
N GLY A 40 -1.76 -7.61 -5.91
CA GLY A 40 -2.57 -6.92 -4.93
C GLY A 40 -1.92 -5.66 -4.36
N ARG A 41 -0.59 -5.51 -4.35
CA ARG A 41 0.08 -4.24 -3.98
C ARG A 41 -0.35 -3.08 -4.87
N TYR A 42 -0.41 -3.31 -6.18
CA TYR A 42 -0.80 -2.28 -7.14
C TYR A 42 -2.30 -1.99 -7.02
N VAL A 43 -3.12 -3.03 -6.94
CA VAL A 43 -4.57 -2.89 -6.77
C VAL A 43 -4.93 -2.17 -5.47
N ALA A 44 -4.29 -2.51 -4.35
CA ALA A 44 -4.51 -1.86 -3.06
C ALA A 44 -4.07 -0.40 -3.06
N LYS A 45 -2.94 -0.06 -3.70
CA LYS A 45 -2.52 1.34 -3.86
C LYS A 45 -3.58 2.15 -4.61
N ASP A 46 -4.01 1.67 -5.77
CA ASP A 46 -4.99 2.39 -6.60
C ASP A 46 -6.32 2.51 -5.86
N PHE A 47 -6.74 1.46 -5.16
CA PHE A 47 -7.93 1.48 -4.33
C PHE A 47 -7.85 2.54 -3.22
N LEU A 48 -6.72 2.63 -2.51
CA LEU A 48 -6.50 3.62 -1.45
C LEU A 48 -6.55 5.05 -1.95
N ILE A 49 -5.90 5.34 -3.08
CA ILE A 49 -5.90 6.69 -3.67
C ILE A 49 -7.32 7.12 -4.02
N ASN A 50 -8.14 6.19 -4.54
CA ASN A 50 -9.50 6.48 -4.98
C ASN A 50 -10.55 6.48 -3.86
N ASN A 51 -10.29 5.83 -2.72
CA ASN A 51 -11.28 5.60 -1.66
C ASN A 51 -10.80 6.05 -0.28
N TRP A 52 -9.78 6.92 -0.20
CA TRP A 52 -9.10 7.27 1.04
C TRP A 52 -10.04 7.66 2.18
N VAL A 53 -11.02 8.53 1.91
CA VAL A 53 -11.96 9.03 2.92
C VAL A 53 -12.73 7.87 3.56
N ALA A 54 -13.38 7.02 2.75
CA ALA A 54 -14.15 5.88 3.24
C ALA A 54 -13.26 4.86 3.98
N VAL A 55 -12.04 4.62 3.49
CA VAL A 55 -11.07 3.74 4.15
C VAL A 55 -10.66 4.30 5.51
N TYR A 56 -10.37 5.60 5.58
CA TYR A 56 -9.90 6.25 6.79
C TYR A 56 -11.02 6.39 7.84
N GLU A 57 -12.26 6.63 7.41
CA GLU A 57 -13.45 6.56 8.27
C GLU A 57 -13.66 5.14 8.82
N ARG A 58 -13.45 4.12 7.99
CA ARG A 58 -13.64 2.71 8.38
C ARG A 58 -12.62 2.23 9.41
N TYR A 59 -11.35 2.54 9.22
CA TYR A 59 -10.25 1.99 10.04
C TYR A 59 -9.65 2.97 11.05
N GLY A 60 -9.98 4.26 10.96
CA GLY A 60 -9.56 5.31 11.89
C GLY A 60 -8.08 5.71 11.82
N PRO A 61 -7.69 6.73 12.59
CA PRO A 61 -6.34 7.31 12.58
C PRO A 61 -5.21 6.33 12.89
N GLN A 62 -5.47 5.33 13.72
CA GLN A 62 -4.51 4.27 14.07
C GLN A 62 -4.04 3.46 12.85
N SER A 63 -4.84 3.42 11.78
CA SER A 63 -4.50 2.72 10.54
C SER A 63 -3.53 3.48 9.65
N LEU A 64 -3.32 4.78 9.88
CA LEU A 64 -2.55 5.65 8.98
C LEU A 64 -1.16 5.10 8.66
N ASN A 65 -0.44 4.62 9.67
CA ASN A 65 0.90 4.06 9.47
C ASN A 65 0.87 2.84 8.54
N THR A 66 -0.12 1.96 8.68
CA THR A 66 -0.30 0.79 7.81
C THR A 66 -0.68 1.22 6.40
N LEU A 67 -1.63 2.15 6.23
CA LEU A 67 -2.08 2.61 4.91
C LEU A 67 -0.96 3.30 4.13
N VAL A 68 -0.17 4.17 4.77
CA VAL A 68 1.01 4.79 4.16
C VAL A 68 2.06 3.74 3.81
N SER A 69 2.21 2.68 4.63
CA SER A 69 3.11 1.56 4.31
C SER A 69 2.65 0.86 3.03
N ILE A 70 1.35 0.61 2.86
CA ILE A 70 0.81 -0.04 1.66
C ILE A 70 1.10 0.81 0.41
N LEU A 71 0.83 2.11 0.46
CA LEU A 71 1.15 3.04 -0.63
C LEU A 71 2.65 3.00 -0.97
N GLY A 72 3.51 3.02 0.05
CA GLY A 72 4.96 3.03 -0.06
C GLY A 72 5.58 1.76 -0.64
N ARG A 73 4.91 0.59 -0.58
CA ARG A 73 5.45 -0.71 -1.08
C ARG A 73 5.77 -0.70 -2.58
N THR A 74 5.15 0.17 -3.36
CA THR A 74 5.33 0.23 -4.83
C THR A 74 6.34 1.29 -5.27
N VAL A 75 6.89 2.05 -4.33
CA VAL A 75 7.62 3.29 -4.59
C VAL A 75 9.11 3.02 -4.66
N SER A 76 9.77 3.52 -5.69
CA SER A 76 11.23 3.36 -5.86
C SER A 76 11.92 4.51 -6.58
N THR A 77 11.16 5.53 -6.96
CA THR A 77 11.66 6.73 -7.65
C THR A 77 11.19 7.98 -6.92
N ASP A 78 11.89 9.09 -7.12
CA ASP A 78 11.50 10.38 -6.54
C ASP A 78 10.15 10.84 -7.07
N GLN A 79 9.88 10.64 -8.36
CA GLN A 79 8.60 10.97 -8.99
C GLN A 79 7.43 10.25 -8.30
N GLN A 80 7.56 8.94 -8.04
CA GLN A 80 6.51 8.18 -7.35
C GLN A 80 6.32 8.63 -5.90
N VAL A 81 7.39 9.06 -5.22
CA VAL A 81 7.26 9.66 -3.87
C VAL A 81 6.54 10.99 -3.96
N MET A 82 6.91 11.87 -4.91
CA MET A 82 6.30 13.19 -5.06
C MET A 82 4.79 13.09 -5.33
N GLU A 83 4.36 12.18 -6.20
CA GLU A 83 2.94 11.94 -6.48
C GLU A 83 2.16 11.55 -5.21
N LEU A 84 2.70 10.61 -4.42
CA LEU A 84 2.07 10.19 -3.18
C LEU A 84 2.13 11.26 -2.09
N GLN A 85 3.21 12.04 -2.01
CA GLN A 85 3.32 13.17 -1.09
C GLN A 85 2.29 14.26 -1.42
N GLN A 86 2.11 14.57 -2.70
CA GLN A 86 1.09 15.51 -3.16
C GLN A 86 -0.31 15.00 -2.81
N PHE A 87 -0.61 13.73 -3.08
CA PHE A 87 -1.87 13.12 -2.67
C PHE A 87 -2.08 13.18 -1.15
N LEU A 88 -1.10 12.77 -0.34
CA LEU A 88 -1.22 12.80 1.12
C LEU A 88 -1.36 14.23 1.66
N SER A 89 -0.84 15.22 0.95
CA SER A 89 -1.00 16.64 1.30
C SER A 89 -2.44 17.14 1.16
N THR A 90 -3.27 16.48 0.35
CA THR A 90 -4.68 16.86 0.18
C THR A 90 -5.60 16.17 1.19
N VAL A 91 -5.17 15.05 1.78
CA VAL A 91 -6.02 14.21 2.65
C VAL A 91 -5.58 14.13 4.11
N LEU A 92 -4.37 14.61 4.46
CA LEU A 92 -3.84 14.56 5.82
C LEU A 92 -3.67 15.95 6.44
N GLU A 93 -3.78 15.99 7.77
CA GLU A 93 -3.38 17.15 8.56
C GLU A 93 -1.86 17.33 8.58
N GLU A 94 -1.39 18.53 8.92
CA GLU A 94 0.02 18.92 8.90
C GLU A 94 0.94 17.91 9.61
N HIS A 95 0.60 17.56 10.86
CA HIS A 95 1.42 16.68 11.68
C HIS A 95 1.49 15.26 11.11
N GLN A 96 0.38 14.75 10.58
CA GLN A 96 0.29 13.44 9.93
C GLN A 96 1.06 13.43 8.62
N ARG A 97 0.96 14.52 7.86
CA ARG A 97 1.62 14.70 6.57
C ARG A 97 3.13 14.61 6.71
N ILE A 98 3.72 15.32 7.68
CA ILE A 98 5.18 15.30 7.93
C ILE A 98 5.66 13.87 8.18
N VAL A 99 4.98 13.13 9.05
CA VAL A 99 5.32 11.74 9.39
C VAL A 99 5.18 10.83 8.16
N ALA A 100 4.08 10.96 7.42
CA ALA A 100 3.83 10.14 6.24
C ALA A 100 4.85 10.42 5.11
N HIS A 101 5.26 11.67 4.94
CA HIS A 101 6.28 12.07 3.96
C HIS A 101 7.65 11.48 4.30
N ALA A 102 8.06 11.56 5.57
CA ALA A 102 9.30 10.96 6.04
C ALA A 102 9.30 9.43 5.80
N LYS A 103 8.19 8.77 6.12
CA LYS A 103 8.03 7.33 5.92
C LYS A 103 8.10 6.93 4.44
N LEU A 104 7.49 7.68 3.53
CA LEU A 104 7.60 7.41 2.09
C LEU A 104 9.04 7.49 1.59
N GLN A 105 9.83 8.45 2.10
CA GLN A 105 11.24 8.58 1.75
C GLN A 105 12.07 7.40 2.27
N GLU A 106 11.83 6.96 3.50
CA GLU A 106 12.45 5.77 4.09
C GLU A 106 12.13 4.51 3.27
N MET A 107 10.86 4.31 2.93
CA MET A 107 10.42 3.17 2.12
C MET A 107 11.02 3.16 0.73
N LYS A 108 11.15 4.32 0.06
CA LYS A 108 11.85 4.42 -1.22
C LYS A 108 13.28 3.90 -1.11
N ALA A 109 14.01 4.31 -0.06
CA ALA A 109 15.38 3.88 0.16
C ALA A 109 15.48 2.36 0.42
N GLU A 110 14.58 1.82 1.24
CA GLU A 110 14.50 0.39 1.52
C GLU A 110 14.13 -0.43 0.28
N ASN A 111 13.14 0.01 -0.50
CA ASN A 111 12.74 -0.65 -1.73
C ASN A 111 13.88 -0.67 -2.76
N LEU A 112 14.65 0.41 -2.88
CA LEU A 112 15.81 0.45 -3.76
C LEU A 112 16.92 -0.53 -3.30
N LYS A 113 17.16 -0.62 -1.99
CA LYS A 113 18.10 -1.58 -1.39
C LYS A 113 17.64 -3.02 -1.66
N ASN A 114 16.35 -3.31 -1.49
CA ASN A 114 15.75 -4.61 -1.74
C ASN A 114 15.84 -5.00 -3.22
N LYS A 115 15.56 -4.08 -4.15
CA LYS A 115 15.75 -4.31 -5.59
C LYS A 115 17.19 -4.71 -5.94
N LYS A 116 18.18 -3.99 -5.40
CA LYS A 116 19.61 -4.32 -5.60
C LYS A 116 19.97 -5.69 -5.04
N ARG A 117 19.43 -6.04 -3.86
CA ARG A 117 19.65 -7.37 -3.24
C ARG A 117 19.04 -8.48 -4.10
N ILE A 118 17.80 -8.33 -4.54
CA ILE A 118 17.11 -9.32 -5.40
C ILE A 118 17.88 -9.53 -6.70
N ALA A 119 18.34 -8.45 -7.36
CA ALA A 119 19.11 -8.56 -8.60
C ALA A 119 20.39 -9.41 -8.43
N ARG A 120 21.09 -9.27 -7.29
CA ARG A 120 22.28 -10.09 -6.97
C ARG A 120 21.93 -11.56 -6.76
N VAL A 121 20.81 -11.85 -6.09
CA VAL A 121 20.34 -13.22 -5.86
C VAL A 121 19.95 -13.87 -7.18
N VAL A 122 19.22 -13.16 -8.04
CA VAL A 122 18.84 -13.65 -9.38
C VAL A 122 20.07 -13.98 -10.23
N GLU A 123 21.08 -13.11 -10.23
CA GLU A 123 22.33 -13.34 -10.95
C GLU A 123 23.11 -14.54 -10.39
N TRP A 124 23.11 -14.72 -9.06
CA TRP A 124 23.73 -15.88 -8.43
C TRP A 124 23.01 -17.18 -8.81
N LEU A 125 21.67 -17.19 -8.75
CA LEU A 125 20.85 -18.35 -9.13
C LEU A 125 21.11 -18.75 -10.58
N ARG A 126 21.17 -17.79 -11.50
CA ARG A 126 21.46 -18.03 -12.91
C ARG A 126 22.83 -18.71 -13.15
N LYS A 127 23.81 -18.49 -12.27
CA LYS A 127 25.15 -19.08 -12.38
C LYS A 127 25.26 -20.46 -11.73
N ASN A 128 24.37 -20.79 -10.80
CA ASN A 128 24.48 -21.97 -9.93
C ASN A 128 23.27 -22.92 -10.06
N THR A 129 22.40 -22.71 -11.05
CA THR A 129 21.28 -23.58 -11.43
C THR A 129 21.37 -23.84 -12.92
#